data_AF-A0A831V6T8-F1
#
_entry.id   AF-A0A831V6T8-F1
#
_cell.length_a   1.000
_cell.length_b   1.000
_cell.length_c   1.000
_cell.angle_alpha   90.00
_cell.angle_beta   90.00
_cell.angle_gamma   90.00
#
_symmetry.space_group_name_H-M   'P 1'
#
loop_
_entity.id
_entity.type
_entity.pdbx_description
1 polymer ?
#
loop_
_entity_poly.entity_id
_entity_poly.type
_entity_poly.pdbx_seq_one_letter_code
_entity_poly.pdbx_strand_id
1 'polypeptide(L)'
;MGHTPRSSGRSSARGRLLRPDAGTSVNPIRGILNKLKWTGQRGSIVYVNRGSPGDLAEISTEELAEIGHGGFTTKSGAYIPYHRVVEIRDGEGKILLKRRR
;
A
#
# COMPACT_ATOMS: atom_id res chain seq x y z
N MET A 1 -3.75 58.32 36.39
CA MET A 1 -4.83 58.05 35.42
C MET A 1 -4.31 57.00 34.45
N GLY A 2 -5.05 55.90 34.26
CA GLY A 2 -4.72 54.84 33.29
C GLY A 2 -4.38 53.48 33.92
N HIS A 3 -5.41 52.66 34.14
CA HIS A 3 -5.33 51.26 34.57
C HIS A 3 -5.20 50.29 33.38
N THR A 4 -4.85 49.02 33.69
CA THR A 4 -5.08 47.72 32.99
C THR A 4 -3.90 47.09 32.22
N PRO A 5 -3.83 45.74 32.08
CA PRO A 5 -4.19 44.68 33.04
C PRO A 5 -3.22 43.47 33.12
N ARG A 6 -3.54 42.58 34.08
CA ARG A 6 -3.16 41.16 34.27
C ARG A 6 -3.26 40.28 33.02
N SER A 7 -2.40 39.25 32.94
CA SER A 7 -2.75 37.80 32.78
C SER A 7 -1.47 37.01 32.42
N SER A 8 -0.89 36.14 33.27
CA SER A 8 -1.25 34.75 33.56
C SER A 8 -1.55 33.87 32.33
N GLY A 9 -0.72 32.84 32.10
CA GLY A 9 -1.04 31.71 31.21
C GLY A 9 0.23 31.12 30.56
N ARG A 10 0.86 30.10 31.15
CA ARG A 10 0.63 28.65 30.93
C ARG A 10 0.96 28.14 29.51
N SER A 11 1.53 26.93 29.53
CA SER A 11 1.61 25.94 28.45
C SER A 11 2.76 26.15 27.46
N SER A 12 3.85 25.36 27.52
CA SER A 12 3.89 23.90 27.29
C SER A 12 3.02 23.50 26.10
N ALA A 13 3.66 23.45 24.93
CA ALA A 13 3.40 22.53 23.83
C ALA A 13 4.23 23.02 22.65
N ARG A 14 5.46 22.52 22.49
CA ARG A 14 6.04 22.39 21.15
C ARG A 14 5.22 21.34 20.42
N GLY A 15 4.05 21.76 19.95
CA GLY A 15 3.25 21.05 18.97
C GLY A 15 4.07 21.00 17.69
N ARG A 16 4.92 19.98 17.57
CA ARG A 16 5.39 19.53 16.27
C ARG A 16 4.20 18.83 15.64
N LEU A 17 3.33 19.64 15.03
CA LEU A 17 2.42 19.19 13.99
C LEU A 17 3.27 18.52 12.92
N LEU A 18 3.37 17.20 12.98
CA LEU A 18 3.69 16.39 11.82
C LEU A 18 2.51 16.59 10.88
N ARG A 19 2.74 17.45 9.89
CA ARG A 19 1.87 17.59 8.72
C ARG A 19 1.70 16.18 8.12
N PRO A 20 0.47 15.70 7.89
CA PRO A 20 0.30 14.66 6.91
C PRO A 20 0.33 15.31 5.52
N ASP A 21 0.81 14.55 4.55
CA ASP A 21 0.56 14.75 3.11
C ASP A 21 1.38 15.83 2.38
N ALA A 22 2.50 15.40 1.80
CA ALA A 22 2.67 15.45 0.34
C ALA A 22 4.09 14.97 -0.05
N GLY A 23 4.16 13.95 -0.92
CA GLY A 23 5.34 13.77 -1.77
C GLY A 23 6.05 12.43 -1.73
N THR A 24 5.43 11.33 -1.28
CA THR A 24 5.96 10.02 -1.65
C THR A 24 5.20 9.54 -2.87
N SER A 25 5.90 9.39 -3.99
CA SER A 25 5.51 8.54 -5.11
C SER A 25 5.37 7.09 -4.64
N VAL A 26 4.40 6.82 -3.75
CA VAL A 26 4.12 5.49 -3.23
C VAL A 26 3.52 4.70 -4.37
N ASN A 27 4.26 3.72 -4.85
CA ASN A 27 3.76 2.76 -5.81
C ASN A 27 2.42 2.20 -5.27
N PRO A 28 1.28 2.48 -5.91
CA PRO A 28 -0.05 2.16 -5.36
C PRO A 28 -0.21 0.65 -5.11
N ILE A 29 0.48 -0.16 -5.91
CA ILE A 29 0.54 -1.62 -5.77
C ILE A 29 1.17 -2.01 -4.43
N ARG A 30 2.31 -1.39 -4.07
CA ARG A 30 3.02 -1.70 -2.82
C ARG A 30 2.16 -1.33 -1.60
N GLY A 31 1.47 -0.19 -1.65
CA GLY A 31 0.56 0.23 -0.57
C GLY A 31 -0.58 -0.76 -0.35
N ILE A 32 -1.21 -1.22 -1.43
CA ILE A 32 -2.30 -2.20 -1.38
C ILE A 32 -1.79 -3.55 -0.83
N LEU A 33 -0.68 -4.06 -1.36
CA LEU A 33 -0.10 -5.32 -0.90
C LEU A 33 0.30 -5.28 0.58
N ASN A 34 0.90 -4.16 1.02
CA ASN A 34 1.28 -4.01 2.42
C ASN A 34 0.05 -3.94 3.34
N LYS A 35 -1.02 -3.29 2.88
CA LYS A 35 -2.30 -3.26 3.60
C LYS A 35 -2.88 -4.65 3.73
N LEU A 36 -2.98 -5.41 2.62
CA LEU A 36 -3.49 -6.79 2.60
C LEU A 36 -2.67 -7.73 3.50
N LYS A 37 -1.34 -7.61 3.46
CA LYS A 37 -0.44 -8.39 4.32
C LYS A 37 -0.63 -8.05 5.80
N TRP A 38 -0.86 -6.78 6.13
CA TRP A 38 -1.06 -6.33 7.51
C TRP A 38 -2.45 -6.66 8.06
N THR A 39 -3.49 -6.57 7.24
CA THR A 39 -4.85 -6.95 7.64
C THR A 39 -5.05 -8.46 7.72
N GLY A 40 -4.09 -9.25 7.22
CA GLY A 40 -4.23 -10.70 7.12
C GLY A 40 -5.36 -11.12 6.17
N GLN A 41 -5.78 -10.20 5.31
CA GLN A 41 -6.88 -10.43 4.38
C GLN A 41 -6.35 -11.23 3.19
N ARG A 42 -7.09 -12.28 2.84
CA ARG A 42 -6.90 -12.98 1.57
C ARG A 42 -7.21 -11.99 0.45
N GLY A 43 -6.40 -11.97 -0.59
CA GLY A 43 -6.63 -11.17 -1.78
C GLY A 43 -6.00 -11.87 -2.97
N SER A 44 -6.53 -11.64 -4.16
CA SER A 44 -6.02 -12.23 -5.39
C SER A 44 -5.28 -11.18 -6.21
N ILE A 45 -4.08 -11.50 -6.67
CA ILE A 45 -3.24 -10.63 -7.48
C ILE A 45 -3.10 -11.30 -8.85
N VAL A 46 -3.59 -10.63 -9.87
CA VAL A 46 -3.49 -11.06 -11.26
C VAL A 46 -2.32 -10.34 -11.92
N TYR A 47 -1.40 -11.11 -12.49
CA TYR A 47 -0.22 -10.60 -13.17
C TYR A 47 0.02 -11.30 -14.50
N VAL A 48 0.80 -10.65 -15.37
CA VAL A 48 1.17 -11.19 -16.66
C VAL A 48 2.30 -12.20 -16.51
N ASN A 49 2.09 -13.44 -16.94
CA ASN A 49 3.09 -14.50 -16.98
C ASN A 49 3.30 -14.99 -18.42
N ARG A 50 4.50 -14.74 -18.98
CA ARG A 50 4.86 -15.17 -20.34
C ARG A 50 5.20 -16.67 -20.31
N GLY A 51 4.18 -17.50 -20.49
CA GLY A 51 4.33 -18.97 -20.44
C GLY A 51 3.04 -19.74 -20.17
N SER A 52 1.90 -19.07 -19.95
CA SER A 52 0.58 -19.71 -19.82
C SER A 52 -0.36 -19.32 -20.96
N PRO A 53 -1.26 -20.23 -21.40
CA PRO A 53 -2.28 -19.89 -22.38
C PRO A 53 -3.20 -18.80 -21.82
N GLY A 54 -3.08 -17.58 -22.36
CA GLY A 54 -3.81 -16.39 -21.88
C GLY A 54 -2.94 -15.36 -21.16
N ASP A 55 -1.63 -15.61 -21.01
CA ASP A 55 -0.61 -14.68 -20.46
C ASP A 55 -0.89 -14.13 -19.06
N LEU A 56 -1.87 -14.66 -18.32
CA LEU A 56 -2.28 -14.18 -17.01
C LEU A 56 -2.17 -15.30 -15.98
N ALA A 57 -1.65 -14.96 -14.80
CA ALA A 57 -1.59 -15.82 -13.64
C ALA A 57 -2.21 -15.08 -12.45
N GLU A 58 -2.91 -15.82 -11.59
CA GLU A 58 -3.48 -15.32 -10.34
C GLU A 58 -2.74 -15.97 -9.17
N ILE A 59 -2.38 -15.17 -8.17
CA ILE A 59 -1.84 -15.66 -6.90
C ILE A 59 -2.58 -15.03 -5.72
N SER A 60 -2.61 -15.73 -4.60
CA SER A 60 -3.17 -15.20 -3.36
C SER A 60 -2.14 -14.38 -2.59
N THR A 61 -2.57 -13.40 -1.80
CA THR A 61 -1.71 -12.63 -0.89
C THR A 61 -1.05 -13.50 0.18
N GLU A 62 -1.64 -14.65 0.50
CA GLU A 62 -1.05 -15.66 1.39
C GLU A 62 0.16 -16.39 0.76
N GLU A 63 0.24 -16.43 -0.57
CA GLU A 63 1.41 -16.94 -1.30
C GLU A 63 2.54 -15.91 -1.37
N LEU A 64 2.31 -14.69 -0.89
CA LEU A 64 3.28 -13.61 -0.92
C LEU A 64 4.29 -13.78 0.23
N ALA A 65 5.55 -14.03 -0.11
CA ALA A 65 6.64 -14.15 0.87
C ALA A 65 7.16 -12.76 1.25
N GLU A 66 7.68 -12.02 0.28
CA GLU A 66 8.33 -10.72 0.48
C GLU A 66 7.81 -9.64 -0.47
N ILE A 67 7.72 -8.41 0.03
CA ILE A 67 7.29 -7.22 -0.72
C ILE A 67 8.50 -6.29 -0.84
N GLY A 68 9.10 -6.23 -2.01
CA GLY A 68 10.24 -5.37 -2.30
C GLY A 68 9.85 -3.97 -2.78
N HIS A 69 10.84 -3.21 -3.27
CA HIS A 69 10.59 -1.89 -3.85
C HIS A 69 10.09 -1.94 -5.31
N GLY A 70 10.52 -2.94 -6.08
CA GLY A 70 10.20 -3.10 -7.51
C GLY A 70 9.27 -4.27 -7.86
N GLY A 71 8.98 -5.14 -6.90
CA GLY A 71 8.19 -6.35 -7.09
C GLY A 71 7.97 -7.08 -5.78
N PHE A 72 7.40 -8.28 -5.87
CA PHE A 72 7.20 -9.16 -4.73
C PHE A 72 7.66 -10.58 -5.09
N THR A 73 7.99 -11.37 -4.08
CA THR A 73 8.39 -12.76 -4.22
C THR A 73 7.31 -13.66 -3.65
N THR A 74 6.97 -14.73 -4.34
CA THR A 74 6.04 -15.75 -3.82
C THR A 74 6.78 -16.77 -2.96
N LYS A 75 6.03 -17.53 -2.16
CA LYS A 75 6.55 -18.67 -1.39
C LYS A 75 7.17 -19.75 -2.28
N SER A 76 6.73 -19.88 -3.54
CA SER A 76 7.38 -20.75 -4.53
C SER A 76 8.76 -20.26 -4.99
N GLY A 77 9.19 -19.05 -4.59
CA GLY A 77 10.46 -18.45 -5.00
C GLY A 77 10.39 -17.68 -6.33
N ALA A 78 9.20 -17.47 -6.90
CA ALA A 78 9.04 -16.67 -8.11
C ALA A 78 9.05 -15.18 -7.78
N TYR A 79 9.86 -14.40 -8.49
CA TYR A 79 9.88 -12.94 -8.38
C TYR A 79 8.97 -12.29 -9.44
N ILE A 80 7.96 -11.56 -9.00
CA ILE A 80 6.99 -10.87 -9.86
C ILE A 80 7.17 -9.36 -9.73
N PRO A 81 7.61 -8.67 -10.80
CA PRO A 81 7.68 -7.21 -10.83
C PRO A 81 6.31 -6.54 -10.82
N TYR A 82 6.20 -5.37 -10.18
CA TYR A 82 4.92 -4.65 -10.09
C TYR A 82 4.35 -4.20 -11.43
N HIS A 83 5.20 -3.93 -12.42
CA HIS A 83 4.76 -3.57 -13.76
C HIS A 83 4.03 -4.70 -14.49
N ARG A 84 4.15 -5.95 -14.01
CA ARG A 84 3.41 -7.10 -14.54
C ARG A 84 2.04 -7.27 -13.90
N VAL A 85 1.77 -6.60 -12.77
CA VAL A 85 0.48 -6.70 -12.08
C VAL A 85 -0.55 -5.91 -12.86
N VAL A 86 -1.63 -6.58 -13.25
CA VAL A 86 -2.74 -5.99 -14.01
C VAL A 86 -3.98 -5.78 -13.16
N GLU A 87 -4.21 -6.64 -12.16
CA GLU A 87 -5.38 -6.53 -11.30
C GLU A 87 -5.05 -7.01 -9.88
N ILE A 88 -5.64 -6.36 -8.89
CA ILE A 88 -5.57 -6.76 -7.48
C ILE A 88 -6.99 -6.75 -6.95
N ARG A 89 -7.38 -7.87 -6.35
CA ARG A 89 -8.68 -8.11 -5.72
C ARG A 89 -8.47 -8.39 -4.25
N ASP A 90 -9.43 -7.96 -3.45
CA ASP A 90 -9.56 -8.34 -2.05
C ASP A 90 -10.24 -9.71 -1.92
N GLY A 91 -10.32 -10.25 -0.71
CA GLY A 91 -10.89 -11.56 -0.40
C GLY A 91 -12.40 -11.60 -0.53
N GLU A 92 -13.04 -10.43 -0.50
CA GLU A 92 -14.44 -10.23 -0.88
C GLU A 92 -14.64 -10.15 -2.41
N GLY A 93 -13.59 -10.29 -3.22
CA GLY A 93 -13.66 -10.14 -4.68
C GLY A 93 -13.71 -8.68 -5.15
N LYS A 94 -13.57 -7.72 -4.23
CA LYS A 94 -13.55 -6.29 -4.56
C LYS A 94 -12.25 -5.93 -5.26
N ILE A 95 -12.33 -5.31 -6.44
CA ILE A 95 -11.15 -4.87 -7.18
C ILE A 95 -10.55 -3.63 -6.50
N LEU A 96 -9.38 -3.79 -5.89
CA LEU A 96 -8.63 -2.70 -5.24
C LEU A 96 -7.81 -1.92 -6.26
N LEU A 97 -7.31 -2.61 -7.28
CA LEU A 97 -6.56 -2.01 -8.37
C LEU A 97 -6.90 -2.71 -9.68
N LYS A 98 -7.22 -1.93 -10.70
CA LYS A 98 -7.33 -2.42 -12.07
C LYS A 98 -6.50 -1.54 -12.98
N ARG A 99 -5.47 -2.12 -13.58
CA ARG A 99 -4.69 -1.46 -14.61
C ARG A 99 -5.28 -1.83 -15.97
N ARG A 100 -5.81 -0.83 -16.67
CA ARG A 100 -6.24 -1.01 -18.07
C ARG A 100 -4.97 -1.15 -18.92
N ARG A 101 -4.89 -2.24 -19.67
CA ARG A 101 -3.79 -2.58 -20.59
C ARG A 101 -3.63 -1.53 -21.68
#